data_AF-A0A9W6FWL3-F1
#
_entry.id   AF-A0A9W6FWL3-F1
#
_cell.length_a   1.000
_cell.length_b   1.000
_cell.length_c   1.000
_cell.angle_alpha   90.00
_cell.angle_beta   90.00
_cell.angle_gamma   90.00
#
_symmetry.space_group_name_H-M   'P 1'
#
loop_
_entity.id
_entity.type
_entity.pdbx_description
1 polymer ?
#
loop_
_entity_poly.entity_id
_entity_poly.type
_entity_poly.pdbx_seq_one_letter_code
_entity_poly.pdbx_strand_id
1 'polypeptide(L)'
;MKMTPPLIVYGGALIFAAVFFVVVVLPWNTMTDKPSEIFRSRTALEEKGRKLYVNNGCSYCHSQFIRRIDWDLGAERIAQPGDYIVERPHLLGTERTGPDLSQEGGEHPDDWHVAHFINPRYVRPESLMPEWAFLGMDNIRALIAYKQSLGYKDADYRVQRQHEWKQKAIEAYESGTDANVAWLHEQVPEPWRKLPNPYPTSEAGLKRGHKIYQGFCIGCHGPVGDGMGPAAPHLYPPPLNFTTVNGRGISGGILYYQIMNGITGTAMPYFKRELESEKIWDVGNYVAVYFISETDANQEPRGIDAAYEPPEKAEKK
;
A
#
# COMPACT_ATOMS: atom_id res chain seq x y z
N MET A 1 -23.18 -57.33 -17.39
CA MET A 1 -21.83 -57.81 -16.98
C MET A 1 -21.80 -57.95 -15.46
N LYS A 2 -21.35 -59.07 -14.90
CA LYS A 2 -21.17 -59.20 -13.45
C LYS A 2 -19.92 -58.41 -13.05
N MET A 3 -20.04 -57.43 -12.16
CA MET A 3 -18.90 -56.69 -11.63
C MET A 3 -18.13 -57.59 -10.65
N THR A 4 -17.07 -58.23 -11.14
CA THR A 4 -16.19 -59.04 -10.29
C THR A 4 -15.18 -58.13 -9.57
N PRO A 5 -14.76 -58.44 -8.33
CA PRO A 5 -13.79 -57.62 -7.60
C PRO A 5 -12.49 -57.31 -8.40
N PRO A 6 -11.89 -58.24 -9.16
CA PRO A 6 -10.74 -57.93 -10.01
C PRO A 6 -11.05 -56.91 -11.11
N LEU A 7 -12.22 -56.99 -11.74
CA LEU A 7 -12.62 -56.05 -12.79
C LEU A 7 -12.77 -54.63 -12.22
N ILE A 8 -13.31 -54.49 -11.01
CA ILE A 8 -13.44 -53.18 -10.34
C ILE A 8 -12.06 -52.59 -10.04
N VAL A 9 -11.16 -53.39 -9.47
CA VAL A 9 -9.83 -52.91 -9.07
C VAL A 9 -8.97 -52.57 -10.29
N TYR A 10 -8.84 -53.47 -11.26
CA TYR A 10 -7.98 -53.22 -12.43
C TYR A 10 -8.61 -52.23 -13.40
N GLY A 11 -9.92 -52.29 -13.62
CA GLY A 11 -10.64 -51.32 -14.43
C GLY A 11 -10.56 -49.92 -13.84
N GLY A 12 -10.76 -49.78 -12.52
CA GLY A 12 -10.61 -48.52 -11.80
C GLY A 12 -9.19 -47.97 -11.86
N ALA A 13 -8.18 -48.82 -11.64
CA ALA A 13 -6.77 -48.43 -11.75
C ALA A 13 -6.39 -47.97 -13.17
N LEU A 14 -6.89 -48.66 -14.21
CA LEU A 14 -6.64 -48.28 -15.59
C LEU A 14 -7.30 -46.95 -15.95
N ILE A 15 -8.55 -46.73 -15.52
CA ILE A 15 -9.24 -45.45 -15.71
C ILE A 15 -8.49 -44.34 -14.97
N PHE A 16 -8.10 -44.57 -13.71
CA PHE A 16 -7.32 -43.61 -12.94
C PHE A 16 -5.98 -43.29 -13.63
N ALA A 17 -5.24 -44.30 -14.10
CA ALA A 17 -3.97 -44.11 -14.79
C ALA A 17 -4.15 -43.33 -16.11
N ALA A 18 -5.19 -43.63 -16.88
CA ALA A 18 -5.50 -42.89 -18.11
C ALA A 18 -5.84 -41.42 -17.83
N VAL A 19 -6.70 -41.16 -16.84
CA VAL A 19 -7.05 -39.79 -16.43
C VAL A 19 -5.83 -39.06 -15.88
N PHE A 20 -5.03 -39.69 -15.01
CA PHE A 20 -3.79 -39.12 -14.49
C PHE A 20 -2.79 -38.81 -15.61
N PHE A 21 -2.64 -39.70 -16.58
CA PHE A 21 -1.77 -39.47 -17.72
C PHE A 21 -2.23 -38.26 -18.55
N VAL A 22 -3.51 -38.20 -18.90
CA VAL A 22 -4.06 -37.13 -19.75
C VAL A 22 -4.13 -35.79 -19.02
N VAL A 23 -4.49 -35.77 -17.73
CA VAL A 23 -4.74 -34.53 -16.97
C VAL A 23 -3.48 -34.01 -16.26
N VAL A 24 -2.52 -34.88 -15.92
CA VAL A 24 -1.31 -34.49 -15.17
C VAL A 24 -0.05 -34.68 -16.00
N VAL A 25 0.24 -35.91 -16.44
CA VAL A 25 1.54 -36.24 -17.07
C VAL A 25 1.70 -35.55 -18.41
N LEU A 26 0.68 -35.60 -19.27
CA LEU A 26 0.74 -35.01 -20.61
C LEU A 26 0.90 -33.48 -20.53
N PRO A 27 0.07 -32.72 -19.80
CA PRO A 27 0.27 -31.28 -19.62
C PRO A 27 1.65 -30.96 -19.04
N TRP A 28 2.09 -31.64 -17.99
CA TRP A 28 3.40 -31.40 -17.37
C TRP A 28 4.56 -31.50 -18.37
N ASN A 29 4.50 -32.45 -19.31
CA ASN A 29 5.54 -32.63 -20.33
C ASN A 29 5.40 -31.70 -21.55
N THR A 30 4.20 -31.15 -21.80
CA THR A 30 3.93 -30.27 -22.95
C THR A 30 3.85 -28.79 -22.58
N MET A 31 3.75 -28.45 -21.30
CA MET A 31 3.71 -27.07 -20.83
C MET A 31 5.05 -26.39 -21.09
N THR A 32 4.99 -25.20 -21.69
CA THR A 32 6.16 -24.35 -21.91
C THR A 32 6.06 -23.15 -20.98
N ASP A 33 6.85 -23.19 -19.91
CA ASP A 33 6.93 -22.08 -18.96
C ASP A 33 7.68 -20.93 -19.59
N LYS A 34 6.95 -19.86 -19.96
CA LYS A 34 7.55 -18.59 -20.40
C LYS A 34 7.42 -17.56 -19.28
N PRO A 35 8.49 -16.85 -18.91
CA PRO A 35 8.40 -15.75 -17.97
C PRO A 35 7.44 -14.68 -18.50
N SER A 36 6.75 -14.00 -17.60
CA SER A 36 5.98 -12.81 -17.96
C SER A 36 6.92 -11.64 -18.26
N GLU A 37 6.38 -10.57 -18.87
CA GLU A 37 7.16 -9.39 -19.23
C GLU A 37 7.82 -8.72 -18.01
N ILE A 38 7.09 -8.71 -16.88
CA ILE A 38 7.55 -8.09 -15.64
C ILE A 38 8.53 -8.98 -14.87
N PHE A 39 8.61 -10.28 -15.20
CA PHE A 39 9.36 -11.26 -14.42
C PHE A 39 10.85 -10.88 -14.30
N ARG A 40 11.38 -11.05 -13.08
CA ARG A 40 12.82 -11.08 -12.79
C ARG A 40 13.13 -12.07 -11.67
N SER A 41 14.36 -12.56 -11.64
CA SER A 41 14.82 -13.46 -10.57
C SER A 41 14.92 -12.75 -9.22
N ARG A 42 14.70 -13.50 -8.13
CA ARG A 42 14.88 -13.01 -6.76
C ARG A 42 16.36 -12.95 -6.37
N THR A 43 16.73 -11.95 -5.59
CA THR A 43 18.04 -11.86 -4.93
C THR A 43 18.13 -12.86 -3.76
N ALA A 44 19.34 -13.06 -3.22
CA ALA A 44 19.52 -13.92 -2.04
C ALA A 44 18.76 -13.42 -0.80
N LEU A 45 18.67 -12.09 -0.63
CA LEU A 45 17.95 -11.48 0.48
C LEU A 45 16.42 -11.65 0.32
N GLU A 46 15.92 -11.47 -0.90
CA GLU A 46 14.51 -11.71 -1.23
C GLU A 46 14.15 -13.19 -1.08
N GLU A 47 15.03 -14.12 -1.43
CA GLU A 47 14.77 -15.55 -1.21
C GLU A 47 14.77 -15.90 0.27
N LYS A 48 15.65 -15.28 1.08
CA LYS A 48 15.58 -15.40 2.54
C LYS A 48 14.25 -14.87 3.07
N GLY A 49 13.80 -13.71 2.59
CA GLY A 49 12.50 -13.11 2.93
C GLY A 49 11.33 -14.00 2.55
N ARG A 50 11.35 -14.59 1.36
CA ARG A 50 10.32 -15.53 0.90
C ARG A 50 10.22 -16.75 1.80
N LYS A 51 11.36 -17.34 2.20
CA LYS A 51 11.37 -18.45 3.15
C LYS A 51 10.75 -18.06 4.49
N LEU A 52 11.05 -16.85 4.98
CA LEU A 52 10.40 -16.33 6.20
C LEU A 52 8.89 -16.18 6.00
N TYR A 53 8.45 -15.61 4.88
CA TYR A 53 7.03 -15.42 4.55
C TYR A 53 6.27 -16.76 4.55
N VAL A 54 6.84 -17.79 3.95
CA VAL A 54 6.25 -19.14 3.89
C VAL A 54 6.27 -19.82 5.26
N ASN A 55 7.42 -19.86 5.93
CA ASN A 55 7.59 -20.57 7.20
C ASN A 55 6.73 -20.00 8.32
N ASN A 56 6.39 -18.71 8.23
CA ASN A 56 5.55 -18.02 9.19
C ASN A 56 4.07 -17.97 8.79
N GLY A 57 3.69 -18.59 7.66
CA GLY A 57 2.29 -18.71 7.27
C GLY A 57 1.64 -17.40 6.81
N CYS A 58 2.42 -16.42 6.34
CA CYS A 58 1.85 -15.16 5.85
C CYS A 58 0.87 -15.38 4.68
N SER A 59 1.07 -16.44 3.89
CA SER A 59 0.18 -16.86 2.79
C SER A 59 -1.21 -17.33 3.24
N TYR A 60 -1.43 -17.57 4.54
CA TYR A 60 -2.77 -17.92 5.06
C TYR A 60 -3.70 -16.70 5.07
N CYS A 61 -3.16 -15.50 5.25
CA CYS A 61 -3.94 -14.26 5.27
C CYS A 61 -3.80 -13.44 4.00
N HIS A 62 -2.66 -13.53 3.32
CA HIS A 62 -2.31 -12.72 2.16
C HIS A 62 -2.17 -13.58 0.91
N SER A 63 -2.99 -13.29 -0.11
CA SER A 63 -2.80 -13.89 -1.43
C SER A 63 -1.68 -13.20 -2.21
N GLN A 64 -1.15 -13.88 -3.20
CA GLN A 64 -0.27 -13.28 -4.21
C GLN A 64 -0.79 -13.62 -5.61
N PHE A 65 -2.09 -13.46 -5.82
CA PHE A 65 -2.78 -13.79 -7.06
C PHE A 65 -3.99 -12.89 -7.29
N ILE A 66 -3.88 -12.01 -8.28
CA ILE A 66 -4.98 -11.17 -8.76
C ILE A 66 -5.79 -11.92 -9.82
N ARG A 67 -7.06 -12.19 -9.50
CA ARG A 67 -8.02 -12.75 -10.45
C ARG A 67 -8.53 -11.64 -11.38
N ARG A 68 -9.09 -12.03 -12.52
CA ARG A 68 -9.73 -11.09 -13.46
C ARG A 68 -10.82 -10.22 -12.82
N ILE A 69 -11.58 -10.77 -11.87
CA ILE A 69 -12.64 -10.04 -11.16
C ILE A 69 -12.12 -9.10 -10.06
N ASP A 70 -10.88 -9.30 -9.60
CA ASP A 70 -10.29 -8.47 -8.54
C ASP A 70 -9.62 -7.21 -9.08
N TRP A 71 -9.57 -7.06 -10.41
CA TRP A 71 -8.88 -5.96 -11.07
C TRP A 71 -9.34 -4.59 -10.55
N ASP A 72 -10.65 -4.41 -10.40
CA ASP A 72 -11.25 -3.14 -10.00
C ASP A 72 -11.00 -2.79 -8.52
N LEU A 73 -10.36 -3.68 -7.76
CA LEU A 73 -9.96 -3.44 -6.38
C LEU A 73 -8.56 -2.79 -6.27
N GLY A 74 -8.09 -2.17 -7.35
CA GLY A 74 -6.85 -1.39 -7.37
C GLY A 74 -5.60 -2.16 -7.84
N ALA A 75 -5.77 -3.34 -8.44
CA ALA A 75 -4.68 -4.07 -9.06
C ALA A 75 -4.24 -3.40 -10.38
N GLU A 76 -2.94 -3.37 -10.64
CA GLU A 76 -2.38 -2.78 -11.87
C GLU A 76 -2.34 -3.79 -13.03
N ARG A 77 -2.26 -5.09 -12.73
CA ARG A 77 -2.28 -6.17 -13.72
C ARG A 77 -3.03 -7.43 -13.26
N ILE A 78 -3.52 -8.24 -14.19
CA ILE A 78 -4.07 -9.58 -13.89
C ILE A 78 -2.89 -10.54 -13.84
N ALA A 79 -2.88 -11.44 -12.85
CA ALA A 79 -1.86 -12.47 -12.71
C ALA A 79 -1.73 -13.31 -13.99
N GLN A 80 -0.50 -13.52 -14.45
CA GLN A 80 -0.18 -14.35 -15.60
C GLN A 80 0.58 -15.60 -15.14
N PRO A 81 0.43 -16.76 -15.84
CA PRO A 81 1.20 -17.97 -15.50
C PRO A 81 2.71 -17.73 -15.43
N GLY A 82 3.21 -16.85 -16.32
CA GLY A 82 4.61 -16.46 -16.39
C GLY A 82 5.16 -15.73 -15.16
N ASP A 83 4.29 -15.23 -14.26
CA ASP A 83 4.72 -14.62 -13.01
C ASP A 83 5.23 -15.67 -12.02
N TYR A 84 4.73 -16.91 -12.10
CA TYR A 84 4.95 -17.94 -11.08
C TYR A 84 5.97 -19.01 -11.48
N ILE A 85 6.74 -18.78 -12.54
CA ILE A 85 7.65 -19.78 -13.12
C ILE A 85 8.70 -20.28 -12.12
N VAL A 86 9.12 -19.44 -11.18
CA VAL A 86 10.11 -19.75 -10.11
C VAL A 86 9.47 -19.79 -8.71
N GLU A 87 8.15 -19.79 -8.62
CA GLU A 87 7.42 -19.90 -7.35
C GLU A 87 7.25 -21.38 -6.98
N ARG A 88 7.96 -21.83 -5.95
CA ARG A 88 7.92 -23.21 -5.45
C ARG A 88 7.97 -23.23 -3.92
N PRO A 89 6.88 -23.58 -3.20
CA PRO A 89 5.52 -23.76 -3.71
C PRO A 89 4.94 -22.44 -4.23
N HIS A 90 3.86 -22.54 -5.01
CA HIS A 90 3.10 -21.38 -5.49
C HIS A 90 2.32 -20.75 -4.32
N LEU A 91 2.39 -19.42 -4.19
CA LEU A 91 1.77 -18.67 -3.09
C LEU A 91 0.50 -17.93 -3.54
N LEU A 92 -0.35 -18.62 -4.31
CA LEU A 92 -1.56 -18.00 -4.87
C LEU A 92 -2.55 -17.56 -3.78
N GLY A 93 -2.45 -18.14 -2.58
CA GLY A 93 -3.38 -17.93 -1.48
C GLY A 93 -4.67 -18.70 -1.67
N THR A 94 -5.30 -19.06 -0.55
CA THR A 94 -6.62 -19.74 -0.53
C THR A 94 -7.71 -18.86 0.09
N GLU A 95 -7.31 -17.79 0.80
CA GLU A 95 -8.17 -16.84 1.49
C GLU A 95 -7.51 -15.45 1.50
N ARG A 96 -8.31 -14.41 1.74
CA ARG A 96 -7.87 -13.02 1.93
C ARG A 96 -8.44 -12.46 3.23
N THR A 97 -7.74 -12.67 4.34
CA THR A 97 -7.98 -11.91 5.58
C THR A 97 -7.30 -10.54 5.49
N GLY A 98 -6.11 -10.50 4.87
CA GLY A 98 -5.39 -9.29 4.51
C GLY A 98 -5.45 -9.02 3.00
N PRO A 99 -4.88 -7.89 2.54
CA PRO A 99 -4.82 -7.55 1.13
C PRO A 99 -3.97 -8.56 0.34
N ASP A 100 -4.23 -8.64 -0.98
CA ASP A 100 -3.32 -9.30 -1.92
C ASP A 100 -1.99 -8.53 -1.99
N LEU A 101 -0.88 -9.26 -2.02
CA LEU A 101 0.46 -8.66 -2.00
C LEU A 101 1.20 -8.74 -3.33
N SER A 102 0.63 -9.37 -4.36
CA SER A 102 1.36 -9.71 -5.60
C SER A 102 1.92 -8.51 -6.35
N GLN A 103 1.41 -7.31 -6.10
CA GLN A 103 1.79 -6.06 -6.78
C GLN A 103 2.09 -4.93 -5.78
N GLU A 104 2.25 -5.26 -4.50
CA GLU A 104 2.40 -4.24 -3.46
C GLU A 104 3.82 -3.67 -3.37
N GLY A 105 4.80 -4.22 -4.07
CA GLY A 105 6.17 -3.69 -4.05
C GLY A 105 6.22 -2.22 -4.47
N GLY A 106 6.84 -1.37 -3.64
CA GLY A 106 6.95 0.06 -3.84
C GLY A 106 5.73 0.91 -3.43
N GLU A 107 4.59 0.30 -3.05
CA GLU A 107 3.40 1.02 -2.60
C GLU A 107 3.59 1.73 -1.25
N HIS A 108 4.46 1.18 -0.39
CA HIS A 108 4.83 1.74 0.91
C HIS A 108 6.34 1.68 1.09
N PRO A 109 6.94 2.61 1.85
CA PRO A 109 8.38 2.62 2.08
C PRO A 109 8.84 1.61 3.11
N ASP A 110 10.13 1.30 3.08
CA ASP A 110 10.75 0.33 3.96
C ASP A 110 10.53 0.67 5.44
N ASP A 111 10.56 1.95 5.80
CA ASP A 111 10.32 2.42 7.16
C ASP A 111 8.85 2.25 7.60
N TRP A 112 7.89 2.44 6.68
CA TRP A 112 6.51 2.03 6.90
C TRP A 112 6.40 0.51 7.12
N HIS A 113 7.11 -0.30 6.34
CA HIS A 113 7.11 -1.75 6.52
C HIS A 113 7.74 -2.18 7.84
N VAL A 114 8.80 -1.51 8.29
CA VAL A 114 9.37 -1.73 9.61
C VAL A 114 8.31 -1.48 10.67
N ALA A 115 7.66 -0.31 10.66
CA ALA A 115 6.60 0.01 11.62
C ALA A 115 5.46 -1.05 11.59
N HIS A 116 5.03 -1.44 10.39
CA HIS A 116 4.00 -2.43 10.18
C HIS A 116 4.38 -3.83 10.70
N PHE A 117 5.60 -4.32 10.45
CA PHE A 117 6.02 -5.63 10.95
C PHE A 117 6.31 -5.62 12.45
N ILE A 118 6.81 -4.52 13.01
CA ILE A 118 6.97 -4.39 14.45
C ILE A 118 5.62 -4.51 15.13
N ASN A 119 4.64 -3.70 14.72
CA ASN A 119 3.27 -3.83 15.16
C ASN A 119 2.31 -3.29 14.09
N PRO A 120 1.48 -4.14 13.44
CA PRO A 120 0.57 -3.69 12.40
C PRO A 120 -0.40 -2.60 12.86
N ARG A 121 -0.71 -2.54 14.17
CA ARG A 121 -1.58 -1.54 14.79
C ARG A 121 -0.96 -0.13 14.81
N TYR A 122 0.35 -0.01 14.61
CA TYR A 122 1.01 1.28 14.51
C TYR A 122 0.64 2.02 13.23
N VAL A 123 0.42 1.30 12.12
CA VAL A 123 0.04 1.90 10.83
C VAL A 123 -1.44 1.71 10.49
N ARG A 124 -2.09 0.72 11.12
CA ARG A 124 -3.51 0.40 10.98
C ARG A 124 -4.08 -0.08 12.32
N PRO A 125 -4.59 0.81 13.18
CA PRO A 125 -5.09 0.48 14.52
C PRO A 125 -6.03 -0.73 14.62
N GLU A 126 -6.91 -0.91 13.62
CA GLU A 126 -7.88 -2.00 13.55
C GLU A 126 -7.33 -3.30 12.91
N SER A 127 -6.02 -3.38 12.68
CA SER A 127 -5.41 -4.54 12.03
C SER A 127 -5.53 -5.81 12.88
N LEU A 128 -5.93 -6.90 12.22
CA LEU A 128 -5.95 -8.26 12.80
C LEU A 128 -4.61 -9.00 12.60
N MET A 129 -3.67 -8.41 11.85
CA MET A 129 -2.37 -9.03 11.59
C MET A 129 -1.56 -9.14 12.90
N PRO A 130 -0.93 -10.30 13.17
CA PRO A 130 -0.05 -10.47 14.33
C PRO A 130 1.18 -9.56 14.30
N GLU A 131 1.80 -9.36 15.45
CA GLU A 131 3.07 -8.63 15.59
C GLU A 131 4.25 -9.54 15.22
N TRP A 132 5.23 -8.99 14.49
CA TRP A 132 6.38 -9.75 13.98
C TRP A 132 7.72 -9.26 14.54
N ALA A 133 7.70 -8.41 15.57
CA ALA A 133 8.91 -7.91 16.24
C ALA A 133 9.84 -9.04 16.72
N PHE A 134 9.30 -10.21 17.06
CA PHE A 134 10.06 -11.39 17.50
C PHE A 134 11.05 -11.93 16.47
N LEU A 135 10.88 -11.61 15.18
CA LEU A 135 11.79 -12.06 14.12
C LEU A 135 13.16 -11.37 14.18
N GLY A 136 13.24 -10.20 14.82
CA GLY A 136 14.43 -9.36 14.83
C GLY A 136 14.63 -8.60 13.50
N MET A 137 15.40 -7.51 13.57
CA MET A 137 15.50 -6.54 12.47
C MET A 137 16.08 -7.13 11.18
N ASP A 138 17.04 -8.05 11.26
CA ASP A 138 17.65 -8.65 10.06
C ASP A 138 16.68 -9.55 9.29
N ASN A 139 15.74 -10.19 9.97
CA ASN A 139 14.70 -10.99 9.33
C ASN A 139 13.56 -10.12 8.83
N ILE A 140 13.21 -9.05 9.57
CA ILE A 140 12.27 -8.03 9.09
C ILE A 140 12.79 -7.41 7.80
N ARG A 141 14.06 -7.01 7.71
CA ARG A 141 14.67 -6.48 6.47
C ARG A 141 14.61 -7.47 5.32
N ALA A 142 14.83 -8.76 5.57
CA ALA A 142 14.69 -9.79 4.55
C ALA A 142 13.23 -9.92 4.07
N LEU A 143 12.26 -9.91 4.99
CA LEU A 143 10.83 -9.89 4.65
C LEU A 143 10.44 -8.66 3.84
N ILE A 144 10.96 -7.49 4.21
CA ILE A 144 10.76 -6.24 3.48
C ILE A 144 11.31 -6.37 2.06
N ALA A 145 12.55 -6.85 1.90
CA ALA A 145 13.13 -7.06 0.58
C ALA A 145 12.24 -7.97 -0.30
N TYR A 146 11.77 -9.09 0.26
CA TYR A 146 10.83 -9.96 -0.46
C TYR A 146 9.52 -9.25 -0.79
N LYS A 147 8.90 -8.56 0.16
CA LYS A 147 7.66 -7.80 -0.08
C LYS A 147 7.85 -6.75 -1.17
N GLN A 148 8.96 -6.00 -1.12
CA GLN A 148 9.29 -4.98 -2.11
C GLN A 148 9.55 -5.57 -3.50
N SER A 149 9.90 -6.85 -3.59
CA SER A 149 10.05 -7.57 -4.87
C SER A 149 8.74 -8.04 -5.51
N LEU A 150 7.62 -8.00 -4.78
CA LEU A 150 6.32 -8.46 -5.28
C LEU A 150 5.77 -7.48 -6.33
N GLY A 151 5.67 -7.93 -7.57
CA GLY A 151 5.46 -7.10 -8.76
C GLY A 151 6.70 -7.02 -9.65
N TYR A 152 7.79 -7.70 -9.28
CA TYR A 152 9.02 -7.88 -10.08
C TYR A 152 9.56 -6.55 -10.64
N LYS A 153 9.76 -6.41 -11.95
CA LYS A 153 10.31 -5.20 -12.57
C LYS A 153 9.48 -3.94 -12.28
N ASP A 154 8.15 -4.07 -12.23
CA ASP A 154 7.27 -2.92 -11.98
C ASP A 154 7.44 -2.44 -10.53
N ALA A 155 7.59 -3.40 -9.60
CA ALA A 155 7.90 -3.10 -8.21
C ALA A 155 9.27 -2.44 -8.06
N ASP A 156 10.31 -2.94 -8.75
CA ASP A 156 11.65 -2.33 -8.70
C ASP A 156 11.61 -0.85 -9.14
N TYR A 157 10.86 -0.54 -10.20
CA TYR A 157 10.66 0.83 -10.66
C TYR A 157 9.99 1.70 -9.58
N ARG A 158 8.92 1.19 -8.95
CA ARG A 158 8.22 1.92 -7.88
C ARG A 158 9.11 2.12 -6.65
N VAL A 159 9.87 1.10 -6.24
CA VAL A 159 10.81 1.14 -5.11
C VAL A 159 11.93 2.13 -5.39
N GLN A 160 12.52 2.11 -6.58
CA GLN A 160 13.55 3.08 -6.96
C GLN A 160 13.02 4.52 -6.91
N ARG A 161 11.85 4.77 -7.51
CA ARG A 161 11.19 6.07 -7.46
C ARG A 161 10.99 6.52 -6.01
N GLN A 162 10.52 5.63 -5.15
CA GLN A 162 10.32 5.95 -3.74
C GLN A 162 11.64 6.32 -3.05
N HIS A 163 12.72 5.59 -3.28
CA HIS A 163 14.04 5.93 -2.71
C HIS A 163 14.52 7.32 -3.15
N GLU A 164 14.32 7.70 -4.41
CA GLU A 164 14.67 9.03 -4.91
C GLU A 164 13.86 10.13 -4.21
N TRP A 165 12.55 9.94 -4.05
CA TRP A 165 11.70 10.88 -3.34
C TRP A 165 11.95 10.91 -1.84
N LYS A 166 12.37 9.78 -1.25
CA LYS A 166 12.74 9.67 0.16
C LYS A 166 13.88 10.61 0.51
N GLN A 167 14.92 10.67 -0.33
CA GLN A 167 16.05 11.58 -0.12
C GLN A 167 15.59 13.04 -0.12
N LYS A 168 14.75 13.43 -1.09
CA LYS A 168 14.20 14.80 -1.15
C LYS A 168 13.34 15.15 0.07
N ALA A 169 12.54 14.19 0.55
CA ALA A 169 11.71 14.38 1.75
C ALA A 169 12.59 14.55 3.01
N ILE A 170 13.69 13.80 3.12
CA ILE A 170 14.67 13.95 4.20
C ILE A 170 15.35 15.31 4.15
N GLU A 171 15.86 15.71 2.99
CA GLU A 171 16.50 17.02 2.79
C GLU A 171 15.57 18.18 3.16
N ALA A 172 14.30 18.12 2.74
CA ALA A 172 13.29 19.11 3.08
C ALA A 172 13.00 19.16 4.59
N TYR A 173 12.89 17.99 5.24
CA TYR A 173 12.68 17.88 6.67
C TYR A 173 13.87 18.44 7.48
N GLU A 174 15.10 18.07 7.12
CA GLU A 174 16.32 18.51 7.80
C GLU A 174 16.60 20.00 7.63
N SER A 175 16.06 20.62 6.56
CA SER A 175 16.12 22.06 6.32
C SER A 175 15.23 22.90 7.26
N GLY A 176 14.46 22.24 8.14
CA GLY A 176 13.61 22.88 9.13
C GLY A 176 12.14 22.98 8.72
N THR A 177 11.27 23.28 9.68
CA THR A 177 9.81 23.22 9.51
C THR A 177 9.28 24.06 8.35
N ASP A 178 9.79 25.29 8.18
CA ASP A 178 9.28 26.20 7.15
C ASP A 178 9.64 25.72 5.73
N ALA A 179 10.88 25.23 5.55
CA ALA A 179 11.33 24.64 4.30
C ALA A 179 10.56 23.34 3.98
N ASN A 180 10.32 22.50 5.00
CA ASN A 180 9.54 21.28 4.84
C ASN A 180 8.09 21.59 4.41
N VAL A 181 7.42 22.55 5.06
CA VAL A 181 6.05 22.94 4.70
C VAL A 181 6.00 23.53 3.29
N ALA A 182 6.96 24.38 2.91
CA ALA A 182 7.05 24.90 1.55
C ALA A 182 7.21 23.76 0.51
N TRP A 183 8.12 22.82 0.77
CA TRP A 183 8.33 21.66 -0.10
C TRP A 183 7.06 20.81 -0.23
N LEU A 184 6.36 20.55 0.88
CA LEU A 184 5.08 19.83 0.90
C LEU A 184 4.00 20.52 0.06
N HIS A 185 3.95 21.86 0.09
CA HIS A 185 3.02 22.64 -0.72
C HIS A 185 3.39 22.57 -2.21
N GLU A 186 4.67 22.60 -2.55
CA GLU A 186 5.14 22.50 -3.95
C GLU A 186 4.71 21.18 -4.62
N GLN A 187 4.60 20.10 -3.86
CA GLN A 187 4.13 18.79 -4.36
C GLN A 187 2.63 18.78 -4.71
N VAL A 188 1.85 19.73 -4.19
CA VAL A 188 0.41 19.84 -4.46
C VAL A 188 0.19 20.73 -5.68
N PRO A 189 -0.52 20.26 -6.73
CA PRO A 189 -0.80 21.09 -7.89
C PRO A 189 -1.56 22.37 -7.50
N GLU A 190 -1.27 23.43 -8.24
CA GLU A 190 -1.70 24.79 -7.91
C GLU A 190 -3.22 24.96 -7.66
N PRO A 191 -4.12 24.34 -8.46
CA PRO A 191 -5.56 24.44 -8.21
C PRO A 191 -5.99 23.86 -6.87
N TRP A 192 -5.37 22.76 -6.44
CA TRP A 192 -5.65 22.14 -5.14
C TRP A 192 -5.12 23.01 -3.99
N ARG A 193 -4.01 23.72 -4.18
CA ARG A 193 -3.50 24.65 -3.14
C ARG A 193 -4.47 25.77 -2.83
N LYS A 194 -5.21 26.24 -3.83
CA LYS A 194 -6.15 27.37 -3.72
C LYS A 194 -7.59 26.95 -3.42
N LEU A 195 -7.89 25.66 -3.43
CA LEU A 195 -9.23 25.15 -3.20
C LEU A 195 -9.54 25.17 -1.69
N PRO A 196 -10.48 25.99 -1.21
CA PRO A 196 -10.94 25.90 0.17
C PRO A 196 -11.72 24.62 0.40
N ASN A 197 -11.87 24.19 1.65
CA ASN A 197 -12.76 23.08 1.97
C ASN A 197 -14.21 23.40 1.55
N PRO A 198 -14.80 22.65 0.61
CA PRO A 198 -16.16 22.91 0.11
C PRO A 198 -17.24 22.53 1.14
N TYR A 199 -16.88 21.81 2.20
CA TYR A 199 -17.80 21.40 3.25
C TYR A 199 -17.71 22.33 4.46
N PRO A 200 -18.84 22.76 5.04
CA PRO A 200 -18.84 23.60 6.22
C PRO A 200 -18.34 22.84 7.45
N THR A 201 -17.75 23.57 8.40
CA THR A 201 -17.36 23.04 9.72
C THR A 201 -18.59 22.81 10.58
N SER A 202 -19.23 21.66 10.40
CA SER A 202 -20.35 21.19 11.21
C SER A 202 -19.89 20.21 12.29
N GLU A 203 -20.62 20.17 13.41
CA GLU A 203 -20.37 19.19 14.48
C GLU A 203 -20.41 17.75 13.96
N ALA A 204 -21.36 17.44 13.07
CA ALA A 204 -21.49 16.13 12.46
C ALA A 204 -20.27 15.76 11.59
N GLY A 205 -19.80 16.68 10.74
CA GLY A 205 -18.60 16.49 9.91
C GLY A 205 -17.35 16.27 10.76
N LEU A 206 -17.16 17.08 11.80
CA LEU A 206 -16.04 16.93 12.74
C LEU A 206 -16.07 15.59 13.49
N LYS A 207 -17.25 15.09 13.90
CA LYS A 207 -17.40 13.77 14.50
C LYS A 207 -17.04 12.64 13.53
N ARG A 208 -17.41 12.75 12.25
CA ARG A 208 -17.00 11.78 11.22
C ARG A 208 -15.49 11.82 10.98
N GLY A 209 -14.92 13.02 10.83
CA GLY A 209 -13.48 13.22 10.70
C GLY A 209 -12.68 12.67 11.87
N HIS A 210 -13.16 12.87 13.10
CA HIS A 210 -12.54 12.28 14.30
C HIS A 210 -12.51 10.75 14.26
N LYS A 211 -13.63 10.11 13.89
CA LYS A 211 -13.71 8.64 13.77
C LYS A 211 -12.74 8.11 12.71
N ILE A 212 -12.62 8.80 11.57
CA ILE A 212 -11.67 8.44 10.51
C ILE A 212 -10.23 8.62 11.02
N TYR A 213 -9.94 9.73 11.69
CA TYR A 213 -8.61 9.99 12.26
C TYR A 213 -8.16 8.87 13.20
N GLN A 214 -9.06 8.41 14.08
CA GLN A 214 -8.80 7.30 14.99
C GLN A 214 -8.53 5.97 14.26
N GLY A 215 -9.21 5.71 13.14
CA GLY A 215 -9.04 4.46 12.39
C GLY A 215 -7.82 4.43 11.47
N PHE A 216 -7.38 5.58 10.96
CA PHE A 216 -6.41 5.64 9.85
C PHE A 216 -5.16 6.49 10.12
N CYS A 217 -5.26 7.52 10.97
CA CYS A 217 -4.24 8.57 11.06
C CYS A 217 -3.48 8.56 12.40
N ILE A 218 -4.17 8.24 13.50
CA ILE A 218 -3.67 8.34 14.88
C ILE A 218 -2.38 7.54 15.13
N GLY A 219 -2.21 6.41 14.43
CA GLY A 219 -1.05 5.53 14.59
C GLY A 219 0.28 6.20 14.23
N CYS A 220 0.25 7.12 13.26
CA CYS A 220 1.41 7.92 12.87
C CYS A 220 1.37 9.32 13.51
N HIS A 221 0.22 10.01 13.43
CA HIS A 221 0.12 11.42 13.81
C HIS A 221 -0.12 11.68 15.30
N GLY A 222 -0.40 10.64 16.09
CA GLY A 222 -0.64 10.74 17.54
C GLY A 222 -2.05 11.25 17.90
N PRO A 223 -2.49 11.11 19.15
CA PRO A 223 -3.83 11.55 19.57
C PRO A 223 -4.00 13.09 19.61
N VAL A 224 -2.89 13.82 19.64
CA VAL A 224 -2.85 15.29 19.72
C VAL A 224 -2.31 15.95 18.45
N GLY A 225 -2.06 15.18 17.39
CA GLY A 225 -1.57 15.71 16.11
C GLY A 225 -0.12 16.21 16.12
N ASP A 226 0.69 15.79 17.10
CA ASP A 226 2.09 16.22 17.26
C ASP A 226 3.08 15.40 16.42
N GLY A 227 2.60 14.39 15.69
CA GLY A 227 3.44 13.48 14.91
C GLY A 227 4.12 12.40 15.75
N MET A 228 3.78 12.28 17.04
CA MET A 228 4.38 11.33 17.99
C MET A 228 3.48 10.10 18.20
N GLY A 229 2.88 9.59 17.13
CA GLY A 229 2.16 8.32 17.17
C GLY A 229 3.09 7.12 17.41
N PRO A 230 2.54 5.94 17.76
CA PRO A 230 3.35 4.75 18.02
C PRO A 230 4.22 4.29 16.83
N ALA A 231 3.87 4.64 15.59
CA ALA A 231 4.72 4.38 14.42
C ALA A 231 5.95 5.28 14.35
N ALA A 232 5.89 6.50 14.92
CA ALA A 232 6.89 7.56 14.72
C ALA A 232 8.35 7.14 14.96
N PRO A 233 8.69 6.31 15.98
CA PRO A 233 10.07 5.86 16.20
C PRO A 233 10.69 5.06 15.04
N HIS A 234 9.87 4.58 14.10
CA HIS A 234 10.29 3.78 12.96
C HIS A 234 10.25 4.54 11.65
N LEU A 235 9.81 5.80 11.62
CA LEU A 235 9.59 6.57 10.41
C LEU A 235 10.61 7.70 10.29
N TYR A 236 11.13 7.91 9.08
CA TYR A 236 12.02 9.04 8.81
C TYR A 236 11.85 9.57 7.39
N PRO A 237 11.40 10.82 7.15
CA PRO A 237 11.10 11.83 8.16
C PRO A 237 9.85 11.47 8.99
N PRO A 238 9.76 11.96 10.24
CA PRO A 238 8.58 11.75 11.06
C PRO A 238 7.37 12.52 10.49
N PRO A 239 6.13 12.12 10.85
CA PRO A 239 4.95 12.89 10.49
C PRO A 239 5.05 14.34 10.96
N LEU A 240 4.56 15.28 10.14
CA LEU A 240 4.57 16.70 10.47
C LEU A 240 3.77 16.96 11.75
N ASN A 241 4.35 17.72 12.67
CA ASN A 241 3.64 18.19 13.86
C ASN A 241 2.63 19.29 13.45
N PHE A 242 1.34 18.97 13.53
CA PHE A 242 0.28 19.88 13.13
C PHE A 242 0.07 21.06 14.09
N THR A 243 0.48 20.92 15.35
CA THR A 243 0.28 21.97 16.37
C THR A 243 1.24 23.14 16.21
N THR A 244 2.27 22.99 15.37
CA THR A 244 3.30 24.03 15.16
C THR A 244 3.15 24.77 13.86
N VAL A 245 2.23 24.37 12.97
CA VAL A 245 2.15 24.84 11.57
C VAL A 245 1.05 25.86 11.27
N ASN A 246 0.34 26.33 12.30
CA ASN A 246 -0.61 27.43 12.18
C ASN A 246 0.03 28.65 11.49
N GLY A 247 -0.69 29.28 10.55
CA GLY A 247 -0.24 30.46 9.82
C GLY A 247 0.77 30.19 8.71
N ARG A 248 0.99 28.92 8.33
CA ARG A 248 1.86 28.54 7.20
C ARG A 248 1.10 28.31 5.89
N GLY A 249 -0.20 28.66 5.84
CA GLY A 249 -1.00 28.59 4.61
C GLY A 249 -1.38 27.17 4.21
N ILE A 250 -1.69 26.30 5.18
CA ILE A 250 -2.19 24.95 4.92
C ILE A 250 -3.69 25.05 4.61
N SER A 251 -4.05 24.97 3.33
CA SER A 251 -5.45 24.99 2.90
C SER A 251 -6.13 23.63 3.00
N GLY A 252 -7.46 23.62 3.00
CA GLY A 252 -8.27 22.40 2.96
C GLY A 252 -7.93 21.54 1.74
N GLY A 253 -7.70 22.16 0.58
CA GLY A 253 -7.31 21.44 -0.64
C GLY A 253 -5.92 20.80 -0.57
N ILE A 254 -4.97 21.40 0.16
CA ILE A 254 -3.66 20.76 0.44
C ILE A 254 -3.85 19.50 1.28
N LEU A 255 -4.60 19.61 2.39
CA LEU A 255 -4.90 18.46 3.25
C LEU A 255 -5.61 17.35 2.46
N TYR A 256 -6.64 17.70 1.69
CA TYR A 256 -7.36 16.75 0.86
C TYR A 256 -6.44 16.04 -0.13
N TYR A 257 -5.63 16.79 -0.88
CA TYR A 257 -4.74 16.21 -1.90
C TYR A 257 -3.71 15.26 -1.31
N GLN A 258 -3.09 15.65 -0.19
CA GLN A 258 -2.08 14.83 0.50
C GLN A 258 -2.69 13.57 1.13
N ILE A 259 -3.89 13.64 1.70
CA ILE A 259 -4.57 12.44 2.24
C ILE A 259 -5.02 11.53 1.10
N MET A 260 -5.54 12.10 0.01
CA MET A 260 -6.00 11.34 -1.15
C MET A 260 -4.87 10.59 -1.86
N ASN A 261 -3.71 11.23 -2.05
CA ASN A 261 -2.58 10.71 -2.84
C ASN A 261 -1.38 10.24 -2.03
N GLY A 262 -1.39 10.42 -0.71
CA GLY A 262 -0.20 10.23 0.12
C GLY A 262 0.87 11.27 -0.18
N ILE A 263 2.02 11.13 0.48
CA ILE A 263 3.18 11.99 0.24
C ILE A 263 4.34 11.09 -0.18
N THR A 264 4.63 11.09 -1.49
CA THR A 264 5.69 10.25 -2.08
C THR A 264 7.03 10.55 -1.41
N GLY A 265 7.76 9.51 -1.00
CA GLY A 265 9.00 9.65 -0.25
C GLY A 265 8.82 9.72 1.27
N THR A 266 7.58 9.67 1.78
CA THR A 266 7.30 9.52 3.21
C THR A 266 6.50 8.25 3.47
N ALA A 267 6.30 7.93 4.75
CA ALA A 267 5.45 6.81 5.15
C ALA A 267 3.93 7.12 5.08
N MET A 268 3.53 8.31 4.64
CA MET A 268 2.12 8.69 4.50
C MET A 268 1.50 8.00 3.26
N PRO A 269 0.62 7.01 3.43
CA PRO A 269 0.00 6.30 2.31
C PRO A 269 -1.10 7.14 1.66
N TYR A 270 -1.57 6.68 0.51
CA TYR A 270 -2.75 7.27 -0.14
C TYR A 270 -4.03 6.58 0.35
N PHE A 271 -5.09 7.35 0.56
CA PHE A 271 -6.37 6.81 1.07
C PHE A 271 -7.48 6.75 0.04
N LYS A 272 -7.26 7.18 -1.21
CA LYS A 272 -8.29 7.15 -2.27
C LYS A 272 -8.86 5.78 -2.62
N ARG A 273 -8.21 4.68 -2.20
CA ARG A 273 -8.72 3.31 -2.35
C ARG A 273 -9.61 2.86 -1.19
N GLU A 274 -9.49 3.51 -0.02
CA GLU A 274 -10.16 3.10 1.23
C GLU A 274 -11.25 4.10 1.66
N LEU A 275 -11.11 5.38 1.28
CA LEU A 275 -11.99 6.48 1.68
C LEU A 275 -12.59 7.19 0.47
N GLU A 276 -13.90 7.43 0.53
CA GLU A 276 -14.62 8.32 -0.38
C GLU A 276 -14.18 9.78 -0.21
N SER A 277 -14.36 10.59 -1.25
CA SER A 277 -13.95 12.01 -1.26
C SER A 277 -14.47 12.81 -0.07
N GLU A 278 -15.76 12.72 0.26
CA GLU A 278 -16.35 13.43 1.42
C GLU A 278 -15.68 13.03 2.74
N LYS A 279 -15.34 11.75 2.92
CA LYS A 279 -14.65 11.25 4.12
C LYS A 279 -13.24 11.83 4.25
N ILE A 280 -12.54 12.02 3.13
CA ILE A 280 -11.23 12.68 3.09
C ILE A 280 -11.35 14.15 3.49
N TRP A 281 -12.37 14.86 3.00
CA TRP A 281 -12.65 16.24 3.40
C TRP A 281 -13.01 16.37 4.89
N ASP A 282 -13.82 15.45 5.43
CA ASP A 282 -14.20 15.44 6.85
C ASP A 282 -12.97 15.30 7.76
N VAL A 283 -12.06 14.36 7.46
CA VAL A 283 -10.83 14.17 8.27
C VAL A 283 -9.84 15.32 8.08
N GLY A 284 -9.73 15.87 6.86
CA GLY A 284 -8.96 17.09 6.61
C GLY A 284 -9.46 18.27 7.44
N ASN A 285 -10.79 18.46 7.51
CA ASN A 285 -11.38 19.52 8.33
C ASN A 285 -11.14 19.28 9.83
N TYR A 286 -11.24 18.03 10.29
CA TYR A 286 -10.92 17.66 11.67
C TYR A 286 -9.48 18.04 12.04
N VAL A 287 -8.50 17.73 11.19
CA VAL A 287 -7.09 18.09 11.41
C VAL A 287 -6.90 19.62 11.43
N ALA A 288 -7.50 20.31 10.47
CA ALA A 288 -7.45 21.77 10.35
C ALA A 288 -7.96 22.46 11.62
N VAL A 289 -9.14 22.04 12.12
CA VAL A 289 -9.78 22.64 13.29
C VAL A 289 -9.11 22.26 14.60
N TYR A 290 -8.80 20.99 14.83
CA TYR A 290 -8.38 20.52 16.16
C TYR A 290 -6.86 20.53 16.40
N PHE A 291 -6.05 20.45 15.34
CA PHE A 291 -4.59 20.40 15.50
C PHE A 291 -3.90 21.64 14.96
N ILE A 292 -4.28 22.11 13.76
CA ILE A 292 -3.68 23.30 13.15
C ILE A 292 -4.26 24.59 13.75
N SER A 293 -5.51 24.55 14.21
CA SER A 293 -6.27 25.73 14.66
C SER A 293 -6.48 26.78 13.56
N GLU A 294 -6.56 26.33 12.30
CA GLU A 294 -6.77 27.14 11.11
C GLU A 294 -7.64 26.34 10.12
N THR A 295 -8.74 26.92 9.63
CA THR A 295 -9.60 26.28 8.63
C THR A 295 -10.12 27.30 7.62
N ASP A 296 -10.18 26.91 6.36
CA ASP A 296 -10.78 27.67 5.25
C ASP A 296 -12.19 27.21 4.90
N ALA A 297 -12.75 26.29 5.69
CA ALA A 297 -14.15 25.88 5.56
C ALA A 297 -15.08 27.09 5.74
N ASN A 298 -16.15 27.13 4.95
CA ASN A 298 -17.09 28.26 4.84
C ASN A 298 -16.58 29.49 4.06
N GLN A 299 -15.43 29.40 3.37
CA GLN A 299 -15.10 30.37 2.33
C GLN A 299 -15.87 30.03 1.05
N GLU A 300 -16.23 31.05 0.26
CA GLU A 300 -16.89 30.86 -1.04
C GLU A 300 -16.06 29.88 -1.91
N PRO A 301 -16.67 28.79 -2.41
CA PRO A 301 -15.94 27.77 -3.14
C PRO A 301 -15.37 28.38 -4.42
N ARG A 302 -14.04 28.51 -4.47
CA ARG A 302 -13.33 28.75 -5.73
C ARG A 302 -13.23 27.41 -6.42
N GLY A 303 -14.15 27.13 -7.34
CA GLY A 303 -14.14 25.88 -8.11
C GLY A 303 -12.78 25.65 -8.76
N ILE A 304 -12.35 24.39 -8.85
CA ILE A 304 -11.27 24.01 -9.77
C ILE A 304 -11.84 24.17 -11.17
N ASP A 305 -11.14 24.92 -12.03
CA ASP A 305 -11.48 24.97 -13.45
C ASP A 305 -11.45 23.54 -14.02
N ALA A 306 -12.59 23.05 -14.52
CA ALA A 306 -12.70 21.73 -15.11
C ALA A 306 -11.82 21.56 -16.37
N ALA A 307 -11.36 22.67 -16.96
CA ALA A 307 -10.41 22.69 -18.07
C ALA A 307 -8.94 22.70 -17.61
N TYR A 308 -8.66 22.63 -16.30
CA TYR A 308 -7.28 22.53 -15.82
C TYR A 308 -6.67 21.20 -16.22
N GLU A 309 -5.81 21.24 -17.23
CA GLU A 309 -4.87 20.18 -17.52
C GLU A 309 -3.60 20.43 -16.69
N PRO A 310 -3.16 19.48 -15.84
CA PRO A 310 -1.85 19.58 -15.22
C PRO A 310 -0.82 19.71 -16.36
N PRO A 311 0.18 20.60 -16.24
CA PRO A 311 1.18 20.75 -17.29
C PRO A 311 1.75 19.38 -17.63
N GLU A 312 1.74 19.02 -18.92
CA GLU A 312 2.29 17.76 -19.40
C GLU A 312 3.63 17.55 -18.71
N LYS A 313 3.78 16.42 -18.01
CA LYS A 313 5.08 15.99 -17.49
C LYS A 313 5.99 15.98 -18.70
N ALA A 314 6.85 16.99 -18.80
CA ALA A 314 7.80 17.13 -19.89
C ALA A 314 8.42 15.77 -20.16
N GLU A 315 8.20 15.29 -21.37
CA GLU A 315 8.69 14.03 -21.90
C GLU A 315 10.12 13.78 -21.41
N LYS A 316 10.28 12.77 -20.56
CA LYS A 316 11.58 12.10 -20.45
C LYS A 316 11.49 10.86 -21.31
N LYS A 317 11.98 11.03 -22.54
CA LYS A 317 12.54 9.94 -23.37
C LYS A 317 13.56 9.13 -22.58
#